data_AF-Q09DH9-F1
#
_entry.id   AF-Q09DH9-F1
#
_cell.length_a   1.000
_cell.length_b   1.000
_cell.length_c   1.000
_cell.angle_alpha   90.00
_cell.angle_beta   90.00
_cell.angle_gamma   90.00
#
_symmetry.space_group_name_H-M   'P 1'
#
loop_
_entity.id
_entity.type
_entity.pdbx_description
1 polymer ?
#
loop_
_entity_poly.entity_id
_entity_poly.type
_entity_poly.pdbx_seq_one_letter_code
_entity_poly.pdbx_strand_id
1 'polypeptide(L)'
;MDVKHLSAFQGFSAEKLQKHNVFQSGRFFLDVYCVAPGQAQKPHQHALSDKVYLVLEGRCRFRLGAEEETHGPGATVFAPAGVEHGVANDGPDHARLLVLMTPPSGACMSQKAPPPSPVPVRGALALLGLGIAESALSLFQWSQLLTLRAGGATVCGVSEHVNCETVWNSPFASRVHELFGIPVAGLGLLWGIVATALAGLYVAWRSGGHTVRPAVNGLRLTAAAGVVSTVIFAGVSAGSGVLCPTCLGTYALVIAFAAVAWLGLPGPKVPQAGEWGRTLTWTVGFTVAGFLALLIPGRATPKASSGESALPQMGASGAPASLEEYLKGLSAREQQQVADALAQYRQDTPQPALAPARRRFGPVDAPVKVVEWTDSKCPHCKILVESVADLKRRVPEGKMSLEARQYPLDGACNPAIPPQYSDGSGTRCLAAKAQICLESASDYWSLREKLFANQAALTGPKVMEIASSGTMPRSQLEACVNSPETAARLREDVSYAKQHDIHGTPLMVVNGREVPPSVPFLYALVMTGGDTSAPAWSVLPPPNPPQAHAH
;
A
#
# COMPACT_ATOMS: atom_id res chain seq x y z
N MET A 1 13.15 -44.44 -25.36
CA MET A 1 11.89 -45.20 -25.23
C MET A 1 12.18 -46.32 -24.25
N ASP A 2 11.45 -46.43 -23.16
CA ASP A 2 11.58 -47.54 -22.21
C ASP A 2 10.59 -48.63 -22.62
N VAL A 3 11.10 -49.77 -23.08
CA VAL A 3 10.30 -50.88 -23.63
C VAL A 3 10.52 -52.11 -22.79
N LYS A 4 9.44 -52.70 -22.27
CA LYS A 4 9.49 -53.93 -21.48
C LYS A 4 8.60 -54.99 -22.12
N HIS A 5 9.15 -56.17 -22.35
CA HIS A 5 8.40 -57.30 -22.87
C HIS A 5 7.68 -58.01 -21.72
N LEU A 6 6.35 -58.16 -21.83
CA LEU A 6 5.57 -58.83 -20.77
C LEU A 6 6.04 -60.27 -20.55
N SER A 7 6.58 -60.93 -21.56
CA SER A 7 7.19 -62.27 -21.44
C SER A 7 8.36 -62.34 -20.46
N ALA A 8 8.97 -61.23 -20.05
CA ALA A 8 10.05 -61.22 -19.05
C ALA A 8 9.54 -61.40 -17.60
N PHE A 9 8.24 -61.27 -17.34
CA PHE A 9 7.67 -61.29 -15.99
C PHE A 9 6.89 -62.59 -15.73
N GLN A 10 7.64 -63.67 -15.45
CA GLN A 10 7.11 -65.04 -15.25
C GLN A 10 7.41 -65.62 -13.85
N GLY A 11 7.90 -64.81 -12.91
CA GLY A 11 8.30 -65.33 -11.59
C GLY A 11 7.09 -65.72 -10.73
N PHE A 12 6.98 -67.00 -10.37
CA PHE A 12 6.02 -67.50 -9.38
C PHE A 12 6.72 -67.80 -8.05
N SER A 13 5.95 -67.82 -6.97
CA SER A 13 6.41 -68.27 -5.64
C SER A 13 5.35 -69.18 -5.04
N ALA A 14 5.77 -70.22 -4.32
CA ALA A 14 4.86 -71.10 -3.60
C ALA A 14 4.18 -70.40 -2.42
N GLU A 15 4.84 -69.40 -1.82
CA GLU A 15 4.37 -68.76 -0.58
C GLU A 15 3.27 -67.72 -0.80
N LYS A 16 3.39 -66.92 -1.87
CA LYS A 16 2.45 -65.84 -2.19
C LYS A 16 2.47 -65.47 -3.66
N LEU A 17 1.35 -64.93 -4.13
CA LEU A 17 1.24 -64.35 -5.47
C LEU A 17 2.30 -63.26 -5.67
N GLN A 18 2.93 -63.26 -6.83
CA GLN A 18 3.98 -62.30 -7.16
C GLN A 18 3.40 -61.16 -8.00
N LYS A 19 3.83 -59.93 -7.71
CA LYS A 19 3.45 -58.72 -8.44
C LYS A 19 4.69 -58.09 -9.01
N HIS A 20 4.86 -58.19 -10.32
CA HIS A 20 6.03 -57.68 -11.02
C HIS A 20 5.71 -56.33 -11.64
N ASN A 21 6.41 -55.28 -11.20
CA ASN A 21 6.16 -53.95 -11.75
C ASN A 21 6.72 -53.81 -13.17
N VAL A 22 5.85 -53.52 -14.13
CA VAL A 22 6.21 -53.22 -15.51
C VAL A 22 6.48 -51.73 -15.64
N PHE A 23 5.49 -50.89 -15.32
CA PHE A 23 5.64 -49.43 -15.33
C PHE A 23 4.94 -48.81 -14.13
N GLN A 24 5.47 -47.67 -13.66
CA GLN A 24 4.83 -46.90 -12.61
C GLN A 24 5.08 -45.40 -12.82
N SER A 25 4.07 -44.60 -12.54
CA SER A 25 4.14 -43.14 -12.49
C SER A 25 3.28 -42.60 -11.36
N GLY A 26 3.26 -41.28 -11.17
CA GLY A 26 2.31 -40.63 -10.26
C GLY A 26 0.84 -40.77 -10.67
N ARG A 27 0.54 -41.33 -11.85
CA ARG A 27 -0.82 -41.47 -12.40
C ARG A 27 -1.30 -42.91 -12.47
N PHE A 28 -0.41 -43.89 -12.61
CA PHE A 28 -0.81 -45.29 -12.67
C PHE A 28 0.33 -46.22 -12.25
N PHE A 29 0.00 -47.46 -11.93
CA PHE A 29 0.94 -48.58 -12.04
C PHE A 29 0.42 -49.62 -13.03
N LEU A 30 1.34 -50.33 -13.66
CA LEU A 30 1.11 -51.46 -14.53
C LEU A 30 1.99 -52.61 -14.04
N ASP A 31 1.36 -53.68 -13.55
CA ASP A 31 2.03 -54.85 -13.00
C ASP A 31 1.64 -56.12 -13.76
N VAL A 32 2.51 -57.13 -13.77
CA VAL A 32 2.13 -58.51 -14.09
C VAL A 32 1.98 -59.28 -12.78
N TYR A 33 0.77 -59.77 -12.51
CA TYR A 33 0.50 -60.64 -11.38
C TYR A 33 0.69 -62.08 -11.82
N CYS A 34 1.61 -62.79 -11.16
CA CYS A 34 1.81 -64.23 -11.33
C CYS A 34 1.13 -64.94 -10.15
N VAL A 35 0.02 -65.62 -10.43
CA VAL A 35 -0.86 -66.26 -9.45
C VAL A 35 -0.76 -67.77 -9.61
N ALA A 36 -0.08 -68.45 -8.69
CA ALA A 36 0.02 -69.91 -8.72
C ALA A 36 -1.31 -70.58 -8.32
N PRO A 37 -1.50 -71.88 -8.64
CA PRO A 37 -2.68 -72.63 -8.21
C PRO A 37 -2.96 -72.46 -6.71
N GLY A 38 -4.22 -72.17 -6.37
CA GLY A 38 -4.67 -71.94 -5.00
C GLY A 38 -4.34 -70.56 -4.41
N GLN A 39 -3.63 -69.68 -5.14
CA GLN A 39 -3.32 -68.34 -4.66
C GLN A 39 -4.41 -67.33 -5.00
N ALA A 40 -4.57 -66.32 -4.13
CA ALA A 40 -5.54 -65.26 -4.33
C ALA A 40 -5.06 -63.92 -3.78
N GLN A 41 -5.45 -62.85 -4.45
CA GLN A 41 -5.53 -61.53 -3.85
C GLN A 41 -6.92 -61.39 -3.22
N LYS A 42 -6.95 -61.32 -1.89
CA LYS A 42 -8.19 -61.18 -1.12
C LYS A 42 -9.00 -59.96 -1.58
N PRO A 43 -10.34 -60.02 -1.52
CA PRO A 43 -11.21 -58.89 -1.79
C PRO A 43 -10.84 -57.67 -0.96
N HIS A 44 -10.72 -56.52 -1.61
CA HIS A 44 -10.41 -55.23 -0.99
C HIS A 44 -10.93 -54.11 -1.90
N GLN A 45 -11.06 -52.89 -1.36
CA GLN A 45 -11.50 -51.72 -2.11
C GLN A 45 -10.51 -50.58 -2.00
N HIS A 46 -10.50 -49.72 -3.02
CA HIS A 46 -9.77 -48.46 -3.02
C HIS A 46 -10.76 -47.33 -3.28
N ALA A 47 -10.81 -46.33 -2.40
CA ALA A 47 -11.82 -45.28 -2.47
C ALA A 47 -11.75 -44.41 -3.74
N LEU A 48 -10.56 -44.28 -4.34
CA LEU A 48 -10.29 -43.35 -5.43
C LEU A 48 -9.66 -43.99 -6.67
N SER A 49 -9.38 -45.30 -6.64
CA SER A 49 -8.58 -45.97 -7.67
C SER A 49 -9.39 -46.96 -8.46
N ASP A 50 -9.46 -46.77 -9.77
CA ASP A 50 -9.95 -47.75 -10.72
C ASP A 50 -8.86 -48.80 -10.98
N LYS A 51 -9.26 -50.05 -11.16
CA LYS A 51 -8.36 -51.16 -11.51
C LYS A 51 -8.88 -51.95 -12.70
N VAL A 52 -7.98 -52.32 -13.60
CA VAL A 52 -8.25 -53.19 -14.75
C VAL A 52 -7.36 -54.42 -14.64
N TYR A 53 -7.96 -55.60 -14.76
CA TYR A 53 -7.27 -56.87 -14.93
C TYR A 53 -7.42 -57.31 -16.38
N LEU A 54 -6.33 -57.73 -17.02
CA LEU A 54 -6.34 -58.42 -18.31
C LEU A 54 -5.70 -59.79 -18.12
N VAL A 55 -6.42 -60.86 -18.43
CA VAL A 55 -5.88 -62.21 -18.33
C VAL A 55 -4.91 -62.45 -19.49
N LEU A 56 -3.64 -62.68 -19.19
CA LEU A 56 -2.62 -63.01 -20.17
C LEU A 56 -2.55 -64.52 -20.39
N GLU A 57 -2.56 -65.30 -19.30
CA GLU A 57 -2.43 -66.75 -19.29
C GLU A 57 -3.22 -67.36 -18.13
N GLY A 58 -3.63 -68.62 -18.27
CA GLY A 58 -4.40 -69.34 -17.25
C GLY A 58 -5.84 -68.85 -17.11
N ARG A 59 -6.52 -69.27 -16.03
CA ARG A 59 -7.87 -68.83 -15.68
C ARG A 59 -7.91 -68.32 -14.24
N CYS A 60 -8.62 -67.24 -14.01
CA CYS A 60 -8.82 -66.71 -12.66
C CYS A 60 -10.30 -66.42 -12.41
N ARG A 61 -10.74 -66.64 -11.17
CA ARG A 61 -12.01 -66.14 -10.65
C ARG A 61 -11.81 -64.72 -10.15
N PHE A 62 -12.64 -63.81 -10.63
CA PHE A 62 -12.68 -62.42 -10.25
C PHE A 62 -13.92 -62.17 -9.42
N ARG A 63 -13.78 -61.38 -8.35
CA ARG A 63 -14.89 -60.89 -7.55
C ARG A 63 -15.02 -59.38 -7.71
N LEU A 64 -16.22 -58.89 -7.96
CA LEU A 64 -16.58 -57.48 -8.01
C LEU A 64 -17.87 -57.27 -7.19
N GLY A 65 -17.75 -56.68 -6.00
CA GLY A 65 -18.87 -56.59 -5.06
C GLY A 65 -19.43 -57.97 -4.69
N ALA A 66 -20.66 -58.23 -5.09
CA ALA A 66 -21.36 -59.51 -4.87
C ALA A 66 -21.22 -60.50 -6.06
N GLU A 67 -20.69 -60.05 -7.19
CA GLU A 67 -20.56 -60.88 -8.40
C GLU A 67 -19.21 -61.60 -8.41
N GLU A 68 -19.23 -62.87 -8.85
CA GLU A 68 -18.03 -63.68 -9.03
C GLU A 68 -18.07 -64.43 -10.36
N GLU A 69 -17.05 -64.26 -11.19
CA GLU A 69 -16.95 -64.90 -12.52
C GLU A 69 -15.54 -65.40 -12.81
N THR A 70 -15.42 -66.48 -13.59
CA THR A 70 -14.13 -67.08 -13.97
C THR A 70 -13.81 -66.87 -15.45
N HIS A 71 -12.71 -66.18 -15.72
CA HIS A 71 -12.31 -65.84 -17.10
C HIS A 71 -10.90 -66.32 -17.44
N GLY A 72 -10.69 -66.57 -18.74
CA GLY A 72 -9.41 -67.01 -19.32
C GLY A 72 -8.74 -65.93 -20.19
N PRO A 73 -7.69 -66.26 -20.95
CA PRO A 73 -6.85 -65.31 -21.66
C PRO A 73 -7.64 -64.39 -22.61
N GLY A 74 -7.28 -63.11 -22.64
CA GLY A 74 -7.94 -62.07 -23.43
C GLY A 74 -9.11 -61.37 -22.73
N ALA A 75 -9.65 -61.95 -21.66
CA ALA A 75 -10.69 -61.29 -20.87
C ALA A 75 -10.14 -60.10 -20.08
N THR A 76 -10.88 -58.99 -20.08
CA THR A 76 -10.57 -57.78 -19.31
C THR A 76 -11.66 -57.51 -18.28
N VAL A 77 -11.29 -57.39 -17.02
CA VAL A 77 -12.21 -57.15 -15.89
C VAL A 77 -11.94 -55.78 -15.31
N PHE A 78 -12.97 -54.94 -15.25
CA PHE A 78 -12.90 -53.58 -14.72
C PHE A 78 -13.48 -53.53 -13.29
N ALA A 79 -12.68 -53.07 -12.34
CA ALA A 79 -13.07 -52.81 -10.97
C ALA A 79 -13.07 -51.29 -10.72
N PRO A 80 -14.25 -50.65 -10.68
CA PRO A 80 -14.36 -49.21 -10.40
C PRO A 80 -13.89 -48.85 -8.99
N ALA A 81 -13.47 -47.59 -8.81
CA ALA A 81 -13.20 -47.03 -7.50
C ALA A 81 -14.40 -47.21 -6.55
N GLY A 82 -14.10 -47.58 -5.30
CA GLY A 82 -15.10 -47.85 -4.26
C GLY A 82 -15.76 -49.23 -4.31
N VAL A 83 -15.52 -50.04 -5.35
CA VAL A 83 -16.05 -51.40 -5.45
C VAL A 83 -15.03 -52.40 -4.89
N GLU A 84 -15.48 -53.27 -3.96
CA GLU A 84 -14.67 -54.38 -3.44
C GLU A 84 -14.31 -55.34 -4.59
N HIS A 85 -13.04 -55.67 -4.72
CA HIS A 85 -12.57 -56.56 -5.77
C HIS A 85 -11.45 -57.48 -5.34
N GLY A 86 -11.42 -58.68 -5.92
CA GLY A 86 -10.41 -59.71 -5.65
C GLY A 86 -10.18 -60.61 -6.87
N VAL A 87 -9.07 -61.35 -6.85
CA VAL A 87 -8.77 -62.34 -7.89
C VAL A 87 -8.16 -63.59 -7.28
N ALA A 88 -8.61 -64.76 -7.70
CA ALA A 88 -8.15 -66.06 -7.23
C ALA A 88 -7.85 -66.98 -8.42
N ASN A 89 -6.83 -67.81 -8.30
CA ASN A 89 -6.57 -68.90 -9.22
C ASN A 89 -6.98 -70.23 -8.57
N ASP A 90 -8.21 -70.66 -8.84
CA ASP A 90 -8.74 -71.94 -8.34
C ASP A 90 -8.42 -73.12 -9.30
N GLY A 91 -7.74 -72.85 -10.41
CA GLY A 91 -7.38 -73.85 -11.42
C GLY A 91 -6.06 -74.57 -11.12
N PRO A 92 -5.77 -75.67 -11.87
CA PRO A 92 -4.55 -76.46 -11.69
C PRO A 92 -3.30 -75.80 -12.31
N ASP A 93 -3.47 -74.85 -13.23
CA ASP A 93 -2.39 -74.20 -13.96
C ASP A 93 -2.03 -72.84 -13.38
N HIS A 94 -0.79 -72.40 -13.58
CA HIS A 94 -0.37 -71.03 -13.28
C HIS A 94 -1.15 -69.99 -14.12
N ALA A 95 -1.45 -68.84 -13.52
CA ALA A 95 -2.12 -67.74 -14.20
C ALA A 95 -1.29 -66.45 -14.18
N ARG A 96 -1.36 -65.67 -15.26
CA ARG A 96 -0.71 -64.37 -15.39
C ARG A 96 -1.73 -63.32 -15.78
N LEU A 97 -1.73 -62.20 -15.05
CA LEU A 97 -2.66 -61.08 -15.28
C LEU A 97 -1.86 -59.81 -15.46
N LEU A 98 -2.19 -59.01 -16.47
CA LEU A 98 -1.75 -57.62 -16.54
C LEU A 98 -2.72 -56.76 -15.71
N VAL A 99 -2.19 -56.01 -14.76
CA VAL A 99 -3.00 -55.22 -13.83
C VAL A 99 -2.61 -53.76 -13.95
N LEU A 100 -3.55 -52.94 -14.41
CA LEU A 100 -3.44 -51.49 -14.43
C LEU A 100 -4.26 -50.91 -13.29
N MET A 101 -3.74 -49.90 -12.59
CA MET A 101 -4.53 -49.17 -11.60
C MET A 101 -4.22 -47.67 -11.63
N THR A 102 -5.26 -46.84 -11.54
CA THR A 102 -5.15 -45.38 -11.63
C THR A 102 -6.19 -44.67 -10.76
N PRO A 103 -5.80 -43.64 -9.98
CA PRO A 103 -4.45 -43.34 -9.51
C PRO A 103 -3.87 -44.48 -8.65
N PRO A 104 -2.55 -44.54 -8.41
CA PRO A 104 -1.96 -45.57 -7.54
C PRO A 104 -2.45 -45.41 -6.09
N SER A 105 -2.84 -46.52 -5.45
CA SER A 105 -3.25 -46.54 -4.04
C SER A 105 -2.01 -46.61 -3.14
N GLY A 106 -2.00 -45.86 -2.03
CA GLY A 106 -0.85 -45.75 -1.12
C GLY A 106 -0.29 -47.08 -0.57
N ALA A 107 -1.07 -48.17 -0.57
CA ALA A 107 -0.64 -49.49 -0.07
C ALA A 107 0.28 -50.26 -1.04
N CYS A 108 0.38 -49.87 -2.31
CA CYS A 108 1.22 -50.53 -3.32
C CYS A 108 2.58 -49.81 -3.55
N MET A 109 3.03 -48.97 -2.61
CA MET A 109 4.35 -48.33 -2.64
C MET A 109 5.46 -49.20 -2.00
N SER A 110 5.30 -50.53 -1.99
CA SER A 110 6.27 -51.48 -1.43
C SER A 110 7.28 -51.98 -2.48
N GLN A 111 7.92 -51.04 -3.16
CA GLN A 111 9.37 -51.02 -3.36
C GLN A 111 9.69 -49.54 -3.46
N LYS A 112 10.64 -49.10 -2.63
CA LYS A 112 11.04 -47.70 -2.42
C LYS A 112 11.13 -47.01 -3.78
N ALA A 113 10.09 -46.27 -4.15
CA ALA A 113 10.18 -45.35 -5.28
C ALA A 113 11.43 -44.51 -5.02
N PRO A 114 12.32 -44.29 -6.02
CA PRO A 114 13.39 -43.33 -5.84
C PRO A 114 12.74 -42.06 -5.26
N PRO A 115 13.31 -41.48 -4.19
CA PRO A 115 12.69 -40.35 -3.50
C PRO A 115 12.28 -39.35 -4.58
N PRO A 116 11.05 -38.78 -4.52
CA PRO A 116 10.62 -37.79 -5.51
C PRO A 116 11.77 -36.79 -5.63
N SER A 117 12.25 -36.59 -6.87
CA SER A 117 13.43 -35.77 -7.14
C SER A 117 13.34 -34.51 -6.28
N PRO A 118 14.41 -34.14 -5.55
CA PRO A 118 14.31 -33.11 -4.53
C PRO A 118 13.73 -31.86 -5.19
N VAL A 119 12.47 -31.58 -4.87
CA VAL A 119 11.78 -30.36 -5.25
C VAL A 119 12.75 -29.21 -4.92
N PRO A 120 12.99 -28.16 -5.71
CA PRO A 120 13.96 -27.14 -5.31
C PRO A 120 13.56 -26.48 -3.97
N VAL A 121 14.37 -26.62 -2.90
CA VAL A 121 14.14 -25.88 -1.63
C VAL A 121 14.52 -24.41 -1.83
N ARG A 122 15.59 -24.19 -2.58
CA ARG A 122 16.24 -22.89 -2.76
C ARG A 122 15.26 -21.82 -3.24
N GLY A 123 14.40 -22.17 -4.20
CA GLY A 123 13.35 -21.26 -4.69
C GLY A 123 12.39 -20.83 -3.59
N ALA A 124 11.91 -21.76 -2.76
CA ALA A 124 10.98 -21.42 -1.69
C ALA A 124 11.62 -20.67 -0.53
N LEU A 125 12.87 -20.95 -0.18
CA LEU A 125 13.61 -20.15 0.81
C LEU A 125 13.88 -18.74 0.31
N ALA A 126 14.18 -18.57 -0.98
CA ALA A 126 14.31 -17.26 -1.59
C ALA A 126 12.99 -16.50 -1.56
N LEU A 127 11.86 -17.14 -1.89
CA LEU A 127 10.52 -16.54 -1.78
C LEU A 127 10.18 -16.16 -0.34
N LEU A 128 10.54 -17.00 0.63
CA LEU A 128 10.35 -16.70 2.05
C LEU A 128 11.14 -15.44 2.46
N GLY A 129 12.42 -15.36 2.09
CA GLY A 129 13.25 -14.19 2.34
C GLY A 129 12.72 -12.92 1.67
N LEU A 130 12.26 -13.01 0.42
CA LEU A 130 11.67 -11.90 -0.31
C LEU A 130 10.34 -11.42 0.31
N GLY A 131 9.48 -12.34 0.75
CA GLY A 131 8.24 -12.01 1.45
C GLY A 131 8.49 -11.31 2.80
N ILE A 132 9.50 -11.77 3.56
CA ILE A 132 9.90 -11.13 4.82
C ILE A 132 10.48 -9.73 4.56
N ALA A 133 11.35 -9.59 3.56
CA ALA A 133 11.95 -8.31 3.19
C ALA A 133 10.90 -7.30 2.74
N GLU A 134 9.91 -7.71 1.95
CA GLU A 134 8.80 -6.86 1.54
C GLU A 134 7.92 -6.47 2.74
N SER A 135 7.60 -7.43 3.62
CA SER A 135 6.85 -7.15 4.85
C SER A 135 7.56 -6.12 5.73
N ALA A 136 8.88 -6.24 5.88
CA ALA A 136 9.69 -5.30 6.64
C ALA A 136 9.72 -3.90 6.00
N LEU A 137 9.85 -3.83 4.68
CA LEU A 137 9.79 -2.55 3.95
C LEU A 137 8.41 -1.90 4.07
N SER A 138 7.33 -2.69 3.97
CA SER A 138 5.95 -2.20 4.11
C SER A 138 5.65 -1.73 5.54
N LEU A 139 6.18 -2.39 6.57
CA LEU A 139 6.14 -1.89 7.96
C LEU A 139 6.89 -0.58 8.13
N PHE A 140 8.07 -0.45 7.51
CA PHE A 140 8.82 0.81 7.50
C PHE A 140 8.05 1.93 6.79
N GLN A 141 7.47 1.67 5.62
CA GLN A 141 6.64 2.65 4.91
C GLN A 141 5.43 3.09 5.76
N TRP A 142 4.79 2.15 6.44
CA TRP A 142 3.65 2.45 7.32
C TRP A 142 4.09 3.27 8.55
N SER A 143 5.23 2.95 9.17
CA SER A 143 5.74 3.76 10.29
C SER A 143 6.09 5.19 9.85
N GLN A 144 6.72 5.35 8.67
CA GLN A 144 7.00 6.67 8.09
C GLN A 144 5.71 7.44 7.74
N LEU A 145 4.68 6.74 7.26
CA LEU A 145 3.36 7.34 7.05
C LEU A 145 2.77 7.85 8.37
N LEU A 146 2.91 7.10 9.47
CA LEU A 146 2.45 7.57 10.78
C LEU A 146 3.23 8.80 11.25
N THR A 147 4.55 8.85 11.06
CA THR A 147 5.38 10.04 11.34
C THR A 147 4.89 11.24 10.53
N LEU A 148 4.68 11.07 9.22
CA LEU A 148 4.14 12.10 8.34
C LEU A 148 2.78 12.60 8.82
N ARG A 149 1.89 11.70 9.22
CA ARG A 149 0.55 12.01 9.73
C ARG A 149 0.57 12.70 11.10
N ALA A 150 1.63 12.52 11.86
CA ALA A 150 1.89 13.22 13.12
C ALA A 150 2.55 14.59 12.90
N GLY A 151 2.89 14.97 11.65
CA GLY A 151 3.56 16.23 11.33
C GLY A 151 5.09 16.18 11.39
N GLY A 152 5.68 14.99 11.50
CA GLY A 152 7.13 14.80 11.45
C GLY A 152 7.67 14.64 10.03
N ALA A 153 8.97 14.87 9.85
CA ALA A 153 9.66 14.65 8.58
C ALA A 153 9.92 13.16 8.31
N THR A 154 9.80 12.73 7.06
CA THR A 154 10.09 11.33 6.67
C THR A 154 11.50 11.14 6.12
N VAL A 155 12.05 9.95 6.31
CA VAL A 155 13.40 9.60 5.84
C VAL A 155 13.50 9.59 4.30
N CYS A 156 12.40 9.31 3.62
CA CYS A 156 12.35 9.23 2.15
C CYS A 156 11.84 10.50 1.46
N GLY A 157 11.53 11.55 2.22
CA GLY A 157 11.22 12.90 1.73
C GLY A 157 12.48 13.76 1.60
N VAL A 158 13.39 13.40 0.68
CA VAL A 158 14.73 14.03 0.59
C VAL A 158 14.71 15.31 -0.25
N SER A 159 13.92 15.35 -1.33
CA SER A 159 13.84 16.50 -2.24
C SER A 159 12.48 16.59 -2.93
N GLU A 160 12.25 17.63 -3.74
CA GLU A 160 11.02 17.78 -4.56
C GLU A 160 10.85 16.63 -5.56
N HIS A 161 11.95 16.10 -6.09
CA HIS A 161 11.91 14.99 -7.06
C HIS A 161 12.08 13.61 -6.42
N VAL A 162 12.60 13.52 -5.21
CA VAL A 162 12.76 12.26 -4.45
C VAL A 162 11.95 12.35 -3.18
N ASN A 163 10.67 11.99 -3.28
CA ASN A 163 9.67 12.23 -2.24
C ASN A 163 8.63 11.11 -2.16
N CYS A 164 8.59 10.41 -1.03
CA CYS A 164 7.56 9.39 -0.76
C CYS A 164 6.24 9.98 -0.22
N GLU A 165 6.29 11.13 0.44
CA GLU A 165 5.15 11.79 1.09
C GLU A 165 4.09 12.21 0.07
N THR A 166 4.52 12.73 -1.09
CA THR A 166 3.65 13.13 -2.19
C THR A 166 2.83 11.93 -2.71
N VAL A 167 3.47 10.77 -2.84
CA VAL A 167 2.80 9.55 -3.31
C VAL A 167 1.81 9.04 -2.26
N TRP A 168 2.20 9.04 -0.98
CA TRP A 168 1.34 8.60 0.13
C TRP A 168 0.15 9.53 0.42
N ASN A 169 0.27 10.80 0.06
CA ASN A 169 -0.80 11.81 0.14
C ASN A 169 -1.59 11.97 -1.16
N SER A 170 -1.32 11.16 -2.18
CA SER A 170 -2.06 11.24 -3.43
C SER A 170 -3.56 10.95 -3.22
N PRO A 171 -4.43 11.52 -4.07
CA PRO A 171 -5.86 11.19 -4.04
C PRO A 171 -6.13 9.69 -4.22
N PHE A 172 -5.28 9.01 -4.99
CA PHE A 172 -5.35 7.56 -5.16
C PHE A 172 -5.10 6.82 -3.83
N ALA A 173 -4.01 7.14 -3.13
CA ALA A 173 -3.69 6.51 -1.85
C ALA A 173 -4.79 6.76 -0.80
N SER A 174 -5.37 7.97 -0.81
CA SER A 174 -6.47 8.34 0.09
C SER A 174 -7.73 7.51 -0.19
N ARG A 175 -8.15 7.37 -1.45
CA ARG A 175 -9.30 6.53 -1.82
C ARG A 175 -9.09 5.05 -1.48
N VAL A 176 -7.88 4.53 -1.67
CA VAL A 176 -7.55 3.15 -1.30
C VAL A 176 -7.73 2.95 0.21
N HIS A 177 -7.23 3.89 1.01
CA HIS A 177 -7.39 3.86 2.47
C HIS A 177 -8.85 3.93 2.89
N GLU A 178 -9.66 4.75 2.24
CA GLU A 178 -11.10 4.85 2.52
C GLU A 178 -11.86 3.58 2.15
N LEU A 179 -11.59 3.00 0.99
CA LEU A 179 -12.31 1.84 0.47
C LEU A 179 -12.01 0.57 1.30
N PHE A 180 -10.74 0.35 1.63
CA PHE A 180 -10.31 -0.87 2.32
C PHE A 180 -10.18 -0.71 3.83
N GLY A 181 -10.19 0.52 4.34
CA GLY A 181 -9.88 0.81 5.74
C GLY A 181 -8.41 0.54 6.11
N ILE A 182 -7.53 0.34 5.13
CA ILE A 182 -6.11 0.05 5.31
C ILE A 182 -5.31 0.91 4.31
N PRO A 183 -4.26 1.63 4.75
CA PRO A 183 -3.44 2.42 3.83
C PRO A 183 -2.70 1.54 2.82
N VAL A 184 -2.20 2.14 1.72
CA VAL A 184 -1.46 1.40 0.67
C VAL A 184 -0.29 0.59 1.24
N ALA A 185 0.47 1.14 2.19
CA ALA A 185 1.56 0.42 2.86
C ALA A 185 1.06 -0.80 3.65
N GLY A 186 -0.14 -0.73 4.24
CA GLY A 186 -0.76 -1.87 4.91
C GLY A 186 -1.24 -2.96 3.92
N LEU A 187 -1.64 -2.59 2.71
CA LEU A 187 -1.91 -3.57 1.63
C LEU A 187 -0.62 -4.23 1.11
N GLY A 188 0.49 -3.49 1.07
CA GLY A 188 1.83 -4.06 0.85
C GLY A 188 2.16 -5.09 1.92
N LEU A 189 2.02 -4.74 3.19
CA LEU A 189 2.25 -5.67 4.30
C LEU A 189 1.35 -6.91 4.23
N LEU A 190 0.08 -6.76 3.86
CA LEU A 190 -0.81 -7.90 3.63
C LEU A 190 -0.25 -8.85 2.57
N TRP A 191 0.22 -8.30 1.45
CA TRP A 191 0.83 -9.08 0.38
C TRP A 191 2.07 -9.83 0.88
N GLY A 192 2.96 -9.16 1.61
CA GLY A 192 4.16 -9.76 2.21
C GLY A 192 3.87 -10.87 3.20
N ILE A 193 2.85 -10.71 4.06
CA ILE A 193 2.40 -11.73 5.01
C ILE A 193 1.91 -12.96 4.26
N VAL A 194 1.07 -12.79 3.24
CA VAL A 194 0.54 -13.91 2.43
C VAL A 194 1.66 -14.63 1.69
N ALA A 195 2.58 -13.87 1.08
CA ALA A 195 3.75 -14.41 0.39
C ALA A 195 4.63 -15.25 1.35
N THR A 196 4.91 -14.71 2.54
CA THR A 196 5.69 -15.37 3.60
C THR A 196 4.98 -16.63 4.11
N ALA A 197 3.68 -16.56 4.38
CA ALA A 197 2.89 -17.68 4.89
C ALA A 197 2.82 -18.84 3.88
N LEU A 198 2.59 -18.55 2.60
CA LEU A 198 2.57 -19.56 1.54
C LEU A 198 3.95 -20.19 1.30
N ALA A 199 5.04 -19.40 1.38
CA ALA A 199 6.40 -19.90 1.27
C ALA A 199 6.77 -20.80 2.47
N GLY A 200 6.38 -20.39 3.68
CA GLY A 200 6.51 -21.20 4.89
C GLY A 200 5.71 -22.51 4.82
N LEU A 201 4.47 -22.45 4.33
CA LEU A 201 3.61 -23.62 4.10
C LEU A 201 4.26 -24.61 3.13
N TYR A 202 4.84 -24.10 2.03
CA TYR A 202 5.60 -24.93 1.11
C TYR A 202 6.76 -25.64 1.81
N VAL A 203 7.55 -24.92 2.60
CA VAL A 203 8.71 -25.51 3.31
C VAL A 203 8.25 -26.56 4.31
N ALA A 204 7.21 -26.27 5.10
CA ALA A 204 6.64 -27.20 6.08
C ALA A 204 6.10 -28.47 5.44
N TRP A 205 5.30 -28.35 4.37
CA TRP A 205 4.74 -29.49 3.66
C TRP A 205 5.81 -30.34 3.00
N ARG A 206 6.83 -29.70 2.42
CA ARG A 206 7.95 -30.41 1.83
C ARG A 206 8.71 -31.23 2.87
N SER A 207 9.00 -30.66 4.04
CA SER A 207 9.67 -31.35 5.14
C SER A 207 8.82 -32.50 5.71
N GLY A 208 7.50 -32.34 5.72
CA GLY A 208 6.54 -33.37 6.13
C GLY A 208 6.17 -34.40 5.05
N GLY A 209 6.76 -34.34 3.86
CA GLY A 209 6.46 -35.28 2.76
C GLY A 209 5.07 -35.09 2.10
N HIS A 210 4.39 -33.96 2.35
CA HIS A 210 3.12 -33.62 1.73
C HIS A 210 3.29 -33.01 0.33
N THR A 211 2.21 -33.02 -0.47
CA THR A 211 2.19 -32.34 -1.76
C THR A 211 2.29 -30.82 -1.60
N VAL A 212 3.30 -30.22 -2.22
CA VAL A 212 3.55 -28.76 -2.19
C VAL A 212 2.79 -27.99 -3.27
N ARG A 213 2.10 -28.70 -4.16
CA ARG A 213 1.48 -28.13 -5.37
C ARG A 213 0.47 -27.01 -5.06
N PRO A 214 -0.40 -27.12 -4.04
CA PRO A 214 -1.32 -26.05 -3.72
C PRO A 214 -0.61 -24.76 -3.30
N ALA A 215 0.50 -24.87 -2.55
CA ALA A 215 1.31 -23.73 -2.12
C ALA A 215 2.07 -23.09 -3.30
N VAL A 216 2.60 -23.90 -4.24
CA VAL A 216 3.24 -23.39 -5.47
C VAL A 216 2.27 -22.56 -6.30
N ASN A 217 1.05 -23.06 -6.52
CA ASN A 217 0.02 -22.33 -7.26
C ASN A 217 -0.39 -21.04 -6.52
N GLY A 218 -0.52 -21.12 -5.19
CA GLY A 218 -0.79 -19.95 -4.35
C GLY A 218 0.28 -18.86 -4.47
N LEU A 219 1.56 -19.25 -4.39
CA LEU A 219 2.69 -18.32 -4.55
C LEU A 219 2.69 -17.61 -5.91
N ARG A 220 2.33 -18.32 -6.99
CA ARG A 220 2.20 -17.73 -8.33
C ARG A 220 0.99 -16.81 -8.44
N LEU A 221 -0.16 -17.14 -7.83
CA LEU A 221 -1.31 -16.25 -7.78
C LEU A 221 -0.98 -14.95 -7.02
N THR A 222 -0.35 -15.07 -5.85
CA THR A 222 0.12 -13.92 -5.06
C THR A 222 1.10 -13.07 -5.85
N ALA A 223 2.05 -13.71 -6.56
CA ALA A 223 3.00 -13.01 -7.39
C ALA A 223 2.33 -12.29 -8.59
N ALA A 224 1.24 -12.84 -9.14
CA ALA A 224 0.52 -12.23 -10.26
C ALA A 224 -0.22 -10.98 -9.79
N ALA A 225 -0.90 -11.08 -8.64
CA ALA A 225 -1.52 -9.94 -7.98
C ALA A 225 -0.49 -8.86 -7.63
N GLY A 226 0.71 -9.26 -7.21
CA GLY A 226 1.83 -8.36 -6.95
C GLY A 226 2.27 -7.60 -8.20
N VAL A 227 2.51 -8.30 -9.31
CA VAL A 227 2.91 -7.67 -10.58
C VAL A 227 1.85 -6.68 -11.08
N VAL A 228 0.57 -7.05 -11.04
CA VAL A 228 -0.54 -6.15 -11.41
C VAL A 228 -0.55 -4.90 -10.52
N SER A 229 -0.40 -5.09 -9.20
CA SER A 229 -0.35 -3.98 -8.24
C SER A 229 0.84 -3.05 -8.51
N THR A 230 2.02 -3.61 -8.78
CA THR A 230 3.22 -2.84 -9.15
C THR A 230 3.02 -2.01 -10.41
N VAL A 231 2.37 -2.56 -11.45
CA VAL A 231 2.07 -1.80 -12.68
C VAL A 231 1.14 -0.62 -12.39
N ILE A 232 0.08 -0.85 -11.61
CA ILE A 232 -0.88 0.19 -11.22
C ILE A 232 -0.18 1.28 -10.40
N PHE A 233 0.55 0.89 -9.35
CA PHE A 233 1.22 1.83 -8.44
C PHE A 233 2.36 2.59 -9.12
N ALA A 234 3.11 1.94 -10.02
CA ALA A 234 4.12 2.62 -10.82
C ALA A 234 3.50 3.66 -11.75
N GLY A 235 2.36 3.36 -12.37
CA GLY A 235 1.61 4.33 -13.20
C GLY A 235 1.13 5.54 -12.39
N VAL A 236 0.55 5.30 -11.21
CA VAL A 236 0.12 6.38 -10.30
C VAL A 236 1.32 7.22 -9.82
N SER A 237 2.42 6.56 -9.44
CA SER A 237 3.64 7.24 -8.99
C SER A 237 4.26 8.07 -10.13
N ALA A 238 4.32 7.55 -11.36
CA ALA A 238 4.83 8.30 -12.50
C ALA A 238 4.00 9.56 -12.79
N GLY A 239 2.67 9.48 -12.63
CA GLY A 239 1.77 10.62 -12.77
C GLY A 239 1.97 11.74 -11.73
N SER A 240 2.65 11.45 -10.61
CA SER A 240 2.94 12.45 -9.58
C SER A 240 4.21 13.26 -9.82
N GLY A 241 5.03 12.88 -10.82
CA GLY A 241 6.27 13.59 -11.15
C GLY A 241 7.40 13.44 -10.11
N VAL A 242 7.21 12.58 -9.12
CA VAL A 242 8.19 12.31 -8.05
C VAL A 242 8.63 10.85 -8.01
N LEU A 243 9.88 10.64 -7.60
CA LEU A 243 10.48 9.34 -7.40
C LEU A 243 10.35 8.94 -5.92
N CYS A 244 9.67 7.84 -5.62
CA CYS A 244 9.56 7.29 -4.28
C CYS A 244 10.54 6.11 -4.11
N PRO A 245 11.70 6.27 -3.42
CA PRO A 245 12.71 5.21 -3.32
C PRO A 245 12.19 3.94 -2.64
N THR A 246 11.36 4.11 -1.61
CA THR A 246 10.78 2.97 -0.90
C THR A 246 9.77 2.22 -1.77
N CYS A 247 9.01 2.93 -2.61
CA CYS A 247 8.10 2.31 -3.57
C CYS A 247 8.86 1.51 -4.64
N LEU A 248 9.98 2.06 -5.15
CA LEU A 248 10.88 1.34 -6.06
C LEU A 248 11.43 0.06 -5.42
N GLY A 249 11.77 0.12 -4.13
CA GLY A 249 12.16 -1.05 -3.35
C GLY A 249 11.07 -2.13 -3.34
N THR A 250 9.83 -1.76 -3.06
CA THR A 250 8.67 -2.68 -3.11
C THR A 250 8.53 -3.28 -4.52
N TYR A 251 8.63 -2.47 -5.57
CA TYR A 251 8.51 -2.95 -6.95
C TYR A 251 9.60 -3.97 -7.29
N ALA A 252 10.85 -3.69 -6.91
CA ALA A 252 11.98 -4.59 -7.12
C ALA A 252 11.79 -5.93 -6.39
N LEU A 253 11.35 -5.89 -5.11
CA LEU A 253 11.09 -7.09 -4.32
C LEU A 253 9.96 -7.95 -4.90
N VAL A 254 8.86 -7.32 -5.32
CA VAL A 254 7.72 -8.01 -5.94
C VAL A 254 8.09 -8.63 -7.29
N ILE A 255 8.84 -7.92 -8.13
CA ILE A 255 9.32 -8.45 -9.41
C ILE A 255 10.29 -9.61 -9.20
N ALA A 256 11.22 -9.51 -8.24
CA ALA A 256 12.11 -10.60 -7.88
C ALA A 256 11.34 -11.82 -7.36
N PHE A 257 10.33 -11.60 -6.50
CA PHE A 257 9.46 -12.66 -6.00
C PHE A 257 8.72 -13.37 -7.15
N ALA A 258 8.17 -12.60 -8.10
CA ALA A 258 7.56 -13.16 -9.30
C ALA A 258 8.56 -13.99 -10.12
N ALA A 259 9.74 -13.46 -10.42
CA ALA A 259 10.76 -14.20 -11.15
C ALA A 259 11.06 -15.56 -10.50
N VAL A 260 11.24 -15.59 -9.18
CA VAL A 260 11.48 -16.84 -8.44
C VAL A 260 10.25 -17.76 -8.42
N ALA A 261 9.03 -17.22 -8.29
CA ALA A 261 7.81 -18.02 -8.25
C ALA A 261 7.51 -18.73 -9.60
N TRP A 262 7.83 -18.11 -10.74
CA TRP A 262 7.62 -18.70 -12.06
C TRP A 262 8.81 -19.48 -12.62
N LEU A 263 10.04 -19.11 -12.27
CA LEU A 263 11.26 -19.75 -12.79
C LEU A 263 11.89 -20.73 -11.80
N GLY A 264 11.74 -20.49 -10.49
CA GLY A 264 12.40 -21.24 -9.43
C GLY A 264 11.55 -22.34 -8.77
N LEU A 265 10.23 -22.34 -8.98
CA LEU A 265 9.32 -23.37 -8.44
C LEU A 265 8.95 -24.42 -9.50
N PRO A 266 8.88 -25.71 -9.13
CA PRO A 266 8.65 -26.79 -10.08
C PRO A 266 7.19 -26.95 -10.50
N GLY A 267 7.00 -27.73 -11.56
CA GLY A 267 5.68 -28.13 -12.06
C GLY A 267 5.02 -27.11 -13.00
N PRO A 268 3.89 -27.49 -13.61
CA PRO A 268 3.20 -26.70 -14.64
C PRO A 268 2.90 -25.28 -14.16
N LYS A 269 3.09 -24.28 -15.01
CA LYS A 269 2.90 -22.84 -14.67
C LYS A 269 1.45 -22.48 -14.39
N VAL A 270 0.52 -23.21 -14.99
CA VAL A 270 -0.93 -23.01 -14.84
C VAL A 270 -1.50 -24.12 -13.93
N PRO A 271 -2.42 -23.80 -13.00
CA PRO A 271 -3.10 -24.81 -12.19
C PRO A 271 -3.91 -25.78 -13.06
N GLN A 272 -3.89 -27.06 -12.72
CA GLN A 272 -4.67 -28.10 -13.41
C GLN A 272 -6.06 -28.30 -12.77
N ALA A 273 -6.98 -28.94 -13.49
CA ALA A 273 -8.30 -29.28 -12.97
C ALA A 273 -8.18 -30.10 -11.66
N GLY A 274 -8.87 -29.69 -10.60
CA GLY A 274 -8.78 -30.28 -9.26
C GLY A 274 -7.73 -29.66 -8.32
N GLU A 275 -6.79 -28.85 -8.80
CA GLU A 275 -5.80 -28.17 -7.94
C GLU A 275 -6.37 -26.91 -7.26
N TRP A 276 -7.44 -26.32 -7.81
CA TRP A 276 -7.98 -25.03 -7.39
C TRP A 276 -8.54 -25.02 -5.96
N GLY A 277 -9.24 -26.07 -5.54
CA GLY A 277 -9.92 -26.08 -4.23
C GLY A 277 -8.93 -25.87 -3.07
N ARG A 278 -7.88 -26.68 -3.01
CA ARG A 278 -6.85 -26.55 -1.96
C ARG A 278 -6.00 -25.29 -2.13
N THR A 279 -5.68 -24.88 -3.36
CA THR A 279 -4.94 -23.63 -3.59
C THR A 279 -5.70 -22.43 -3.05
N LEU A 280 -6.97 -22.26 -3.44
CA LEU A 280 -7.78 -21.13 -3.01
C LEU A 280 -8.04 -21.16 -1.51
N THR A 281 -8.25 -22.34 -0.90
CA THR A 281 -8.44 -22.47 0.55
C THR A 281 -7.29 -21.81 1.33
N TRP A 282 -6.04 -22.09 0.96
CA TRP A 282 -4.88 -21.54 1.67
C TRP A 282 -4.57 -20.09 1.28
N THR A 283 -4.59 -19.78 -0.02
CA THR A 283 -4.30 -18.41 -0.49
C THR A 283 -5.34 -17.43 0.03
N VAL A 284 -6.63 -17.69 -0.18
CA VAL A 284 -7.72 -16.84 0.33
C VAL A 284 -7.76 -16.86 1.85
N GLY A 285 -7.55 -18.02 2.48
CA GLY A 285 -7.52 -18.13 3.93
C GLY A 285 -6.47 -17.22 4.57
N PHE A 286 -5.23 -17.23 4.07
CA PHE A 286 -4.18 -16.32 4.56
C PHE A 286 -4.47 -14.87 4.22
N THR A 287 -5.01 -14.56 3.03
CA THR A 287 -5.38 -13.19 2.67
C THR A 287 -6.46 -12.63 3.58
N VAL A 288 -7.54 -13.39 3.84
CA VAL A 288 -8.63 -12.98 4.73
C VAL A 288 -8.14 -12.82 6.16
N ALA A 289 -7.38 -13.79 6.68
CA ALA A 289 -6.85 -13.71 8.04
C ALA A 289 -5.91 -12.51 8.22
N GLY A 290 -4.99 -12.28 7.27
CA GLY A 290 -4.09 -11.12 7.29
C GLY A 290 -4.85 -9.80 7.17
N PHE A 291 -5.84 -9.72 6.27
CA PHE A 291 -6.64 -8.52 6.09
C PHE A 291 -7.40 -8.15 7.37
N LEU A 292 -8.06 -9.13 8.00
CA LEU A 292 -8.76 -8.93 9.26
C LEU A 292 -7.82 -8.48 10.38
N ALA A 293 -6.62 -9.06 10.47
CA ALA A 293 -5.61 -8.67 11.46
C ALA A 293 -5.13 -7.23 11.26
N LEU A 294 -5.02 -6.78 10.01
CA LEU A 294 -4.55 -5.42 9.68
C LEU A 294 -5.67 -4.37 9.65
N LEU A 295 -6.94 -4.76 9.68
CA LEU A 295 -8.06 -3.84 9.54
C LEU A 295 -8.15 -2.85 10.72
N ILE A 296 -7.94 -3.32 11.95
CA ILE A 296 -7.99 -2.47 13.15
C ILE A 296 -6.87 -1.41 13.12
N PRO A 297 -5.57 -1.78 13.03
CA PRO A 297 -4.51 -0.77 12.94
C PRO A 297 -4.60 0.05 11.65
N GLY A 298 -5.10 -0.53 10.55
CA GLY A 298 -5.36 0.17 9.30
C GLY A 298 -6.37 1.32 9.46
N ARG A 299 -7.49 1.06 10.15
CA ARG A 299 -8.53 2.06 10.41
C ARG A 299 -8.09 3.10 11.43
N ALA A 300 -7.21 2.73 12.35
CA ALA A 300 -6.59 3.65 13.31
C ALA A 300 -5.52 4.55 12.67
N THR A 301 -5.05 4.23 11.46
CA THR A 301 -4.08 5.08 10.75
C THR A 301 -4.74 6.40 10.36
N PRO A 302 -4.18 7.56 10.74
CA PRO A 302 -4.77 8.84 10.39
C PRO A 302 -4.81 9.02 8.87
N LYS A 303 -5.93 9.53 8.36
CA LYS A 303 -6.12 9.80 6.94
C LYS A 303 -5.31 11.02 6.51
N ALA A 304 -5.11 11.15 5.19
CA ALA A 304 -4.66 12.43 4.65
C ALA A 304 -5.61 13.51 5.11
N SER A 305 -5.06 14.60 5.66
CA SER A 305 -5.81 15.84 5.76
C SER A 305 -6.14 16.23 4.34
N SER A 306 -7.34 15.86 3.86
CA SER A 306 -7.94 16.58 2.77
C SER A 306 -7.97 18.03 3.23
N GLY A 307 -7.56 18.97 2.39
CA GLY A 307 -7.93 20.37 2.58
C GLY A 307 -9.44 20.60 2.47
N GLU A 308 -10.28 19.58 2.76
CA GLU A 308 -11.69 19.78 3.01
C GLU A 308 -11.81 20.58 4.28
N SER A 309 -12.22 21.83 4.09
CA SER A 309 -12.20 22.87 5.08
C SER A 309 -12.85 22.35 6.37
N ALA A 310 -12.06 22.28 7.45
CA ALA A 310 -12.52 22.17 8.84
C ALA A 310 -13.31 23.43 9.28
N LEU A 311 -13.92 24.14 8.33
CA LEU A 311 -14.78 25.29 8.50
C LEU A 311 -16.23 24.81 8.42
N PRO A 312 -17.16 25.39 9.21
CA PRO A 312 -18.52 24.89 9.31
C PRO A 312 -19.20 24.91 7.93
N GLN A 313 -19.85 23.81 7.54
CA GLN A 313 -20.71 23.81 6.35
C GLN A 313 -21.85 24.80 6.60
N MET A 314 -22.03 25.77 5.69
CA MET A 314 -23.18 26.67 5.75
C MET A 314 -24.45 25.82 5.58
N GLY A 315 -25.24 25.70 6.66
CA GLY A 315 -26.60 25.20 6.56
C GLY A 315 -27.45 26.11 5.65
N ALA A 316 -28.61 25.62 5.23
CA ALA A 316 -29.52 26.30 4.29
C ALA A 316 -29.96 27.73 4.71
N SER A 317 -29.64 28.17 5.94
CA SER A 317 -29.95 29.50 6.49
C SER A 317 -28.78 30.51 6.47
N GLY A 318 -27.58 30.15 5.96
CA GLY A 318 -26.52 31.14 5.68
C GLY A 318 -25.82 31.77 6.89
N ALA A 319 -25.95 31.22 8.10
CA ALA A 319 -25.14 31.60 9.27
C ALA A 319 -24.67 30.35 10.02
N PRO A 320 -23.47 30.37 10.65
CA PRO A 320 -23.04 29.25 11.48
C PRO A 320 -24.02 29.06 12.64
N ALA A 321 -24.47 27.81 12.81
CA ALA A 321 -24.76 27.25 14.12
C ALA A 321 -23.60 27.67 15.06
N SER A 322 -23.91 28.17 16.25
CA SER A 322 -23.03 28.90 17.18
C SER A 322 -21.55 28.43 17.23
N LEU A 323 -20.62 29.31 17.64
CA LEU A 323 -19.20 28.94 17.78
C LEU A 323 -19.00 27.66 18.62
N GLU A 324 -19.81 27.46 19.66
CA GLU A 324 -19.82 26.25 20.46
C GLU A 324 -20.20 24.98 19.67
N GLU A 325 -21.23 25.05 18.83
CA GLU A 325 -21.64 23.93 17.97
C GLU A 325 -20.57 23.61 16.95
N TYR A 326 -19.93 24.64 16.38
CA TYR A 326 -18.79 24.45 15.50
C TYR A 326 -17.63 23.72 16.21
N LEU A 327 -17.21 24.21 17.38
CA LEU A 327 -16.11 23.59 18.14
C LEU A 327 -16.44 22.16 18.59
N LYS A 328 -17.69 21.89 19.01
CA LYS A 328 -18.15 20.53 19.33
C LYS A 328 -18.23 19.61 18.10
N GLY A 329 -18.49 20.18 16.92
CA GLY A 329 -18.57 19.45 15.66
C GLY A 329 -17.22 19.03 15.09
N LEU A 330 -16.12 19.66 15.55
CA LEU A 330 -14.76 19.24 15.21
C LEU A 330 -14.47 17.83 15.73
N SER A 331 -13.60 17.09 15.04
CA SER A 331 -13.11 15.81 15.56
C SER A 331 -12.31 16.01 16.85
N ALA A 332 -12.20 14.97 17.69
CA ALA A 332 -11.45 15.06 18.94
C ALA A 332 -9.99 15.55 18.73
N ARG A 333 -9.36 15.18 17.61
CA ARG A 333 -8.02 15.64 17.24
C ARG A 333 -8.01 17.14 16.93
N GLU A 334 -8.96 17.62 16.14
CA GLU A 334 -9.06 19.04 15.79
C GLU A 334 -9.39 19.90 17.02
N GLN A 335 -10.29 19.42 17.89
CA GLN A 335 -10.56 20.08 19.17
C GLN A 335 -9.28 20.21 20.00
N GLN A 336 -8.47 19.15 20.08
CA GLN A 336 -7.18 19.20 20.76
C GLN A 336 -6.22 20.22 20.11
N GLN A 337 -6.13 20.24 18.78
CA GLN A 337 -5.28 21.20 18.06
C GLN A 337 -5.72 22.65 18.29
N VAL A 338 -7.02 22.92 18.36
CA VAL A 338 -7.54 24.25 18.68
C VAL A 338 -7.24 24.61 20.14
N ALA A 339 -7.38 23.66 21.07
CA ALA A 339 -7.04 23.87 22.48
C ALA A 339 -5.56 24.22 22.66
N ASP A 340 -4.67 23.46 22.01
CA ASP A 340 -3.22 23.65 22.05
C ASP A 340 -2.84 25.01 21.43
N ALA A 341 -3.42 25.37 20.28
CA ALA A 341 -3.19 26.66 19.63
C ALA A 341 -3.69 27.86 20.47
N LEU A 342 -4.85 27.72 21.13
CA LEU A 342 -5.38 28.73 22.06
C LEU A 342 -4.46 28.90 23.28
N ALA A 343 -3.93 27.80 23.82
CA ALA A 343 -2.98 27.83 24.92
C ALA A 343 -1.67 28.54 24.51
N GLN A 344 -1.10 28.19 23.34
CA GLN A 344 0.06 28.85 22.78
C GLN A 344 -0.18 30.35 22.59
N TYR A 345 -1.30 30.73 21.96
CA TYR A 345 -1.64 32.14 21.74
C TYR A 345 -1.74 32.94 23.05
N ARG A 346 -2.32 32.34 24.11
CA ARG A 346 -2.43 32.97 25.43
C ARG A 346 -1.06 33.12 26.13
N GLN A 347 -0.16 32.16 25.95
CA GLN A 347 1.16 32.15 26.58
C GLN A 347 2.18 33.03 25.87
N ASP A 348 2.06 33.18 24.56
CA ASP A 348 3.00 33.94 23.75
C ASP A 348 3.00 35.43 24.13
N THR A 349 4.03 36.19 23.74
CA THR A 349 4.11 37.63 23.94
C THR A 349 3.93 38.35 22.60
N PRO A 350 2.97 39.29 22.48
CA PRO A 350 2.70 39.94 21.22
C PRO A 350 3.88 40.83 20.85
N GLN A 351 4.47 40.56 19.69
CA GLN A 351 5.55 41.35 19.12
C GLN A 351 4.99 42.47 18.24
N PRO A 352 5.60 43.68 18.26
CA PRO A 352 5.22 44.74 17.35
C PRO A 352 5.64 44.39 15.92
N ALA A 353 4.89 44.89 14.94
CA ALA A 353 5.25 44.73 13.54
C ALA A 353 6.59 45.42 13.23
N LEU A 354 7.55 44.68 12.65
CA LEU A 354 8.86 45.23 12.29
C LEU A 354 8.82 46.18 11.09
N ALA A 355 7.79 46.02 10.25
CA ALA A 355 7.71 46.66 8.96
C ALA A 355 6.30 47.22 8.67
N PRO A 356 6.19 48.29 7.88
CA PRO A 356 4.91 48.79 7.39
C PRO A 356 4.16 47.70 6.63
N ALA A 357 2.85 47.63 6.82
CA ALA A 357 2.01 46.63 6.18
C ALA A 357 2.11 46.67 4.66
N ARG A 358 2.20 45.48 4.05
CA ARG A 358 2.10 45.28 2.60
C ARG A 358 0.64 45.32 2.14
N ARG A 359 0.32 44.58 1.07
CA ARG A 359 -1.06 44.32 0.65
C ARG A 359 -1.83 43.62 1.77
N ARG A 360 -2.84 44.32 2.28
CA ARG A 360 -3.78 43.84 3.30
C ARG A 360 -5.14 43.51 2.69
N PHE A 361 -5.73 42.41 3.14
CA PHE A 361 -7.16 42.11 3.01
C PHE A 361 -7.85 42.53 4.30
N GLY A 362 -9.06 43.09 4.21
CA GLY A 362 -9.81 43.58 5.37
C GLY A 362 -9.30 44.90 5.95
N PRO A 363 -10.01 45.47 6.94
CA PRO A 363 -9.72 46.80 7.46
C PRO A 363 -8.57 46.80 8.48
N VAL A 364 -7.94 47.98 8.68
CA VAL A 364 -6.75 48.14 9.53
C VAL A 364 -7.04 47.91 11.02
N ASP A 365 -8.27 48.19 11.43
CA ASP A 365 -8.81 48.10 12.77
C ASP A 365 -9.55 46.77 13.04
N ALA A 366 -9.42 45.79 12.14
CA ALA A 366 -9.96 44.46 12.38
C ALA A 366 -9.44 43.89 13.72
N PRO A 367 -10.31 43.26 14.54
CA PRO A 367 -9.93 42.76 15.86
C PRO A 367 -8.95 41.58 15.81
N VAL A 368 -8.94 40.84 14.70
CA VAL A 368 -7.97 39.77 14.44
C VAL A 368 -7.11 40.14 13.23
N LYS A 369 -5.80 40.32 13.46
CA LYS A 369 -4.83 40.74 12.43
C LYS A 369 -3.87 39.60 12.16
N VAL A 370 -3.95 39.03 10.96
CA VAL A 370 -3.14 37.89 10.54
C VAL A 370 -2.01 38.37 9.63
N VAL A 371 -0.79 37.94 9.90
CA VAL A 371 0.34 38.04 9.00
C VAL A 371 0.82 36.63 8.70
N GLU A 372 0.96 36.28 7.43
CA GLU A 372 1.49 34.98 7.01
C GLU A 372 2.76 35.16 6.18
N TRP A 373 3.75 34.31 6.40
CA TRP A 373 4.92 34.19 5.53
C TRP A 373 4.89 32.88 4.80
N THR A 374 5.00 32.96 3.48
CA THR A 374 4.83 31.79 2.61
C THR A 374 5.91 31.68 1.54
N ASP A 375 6.09 30.46 1.06
CA ASP A 375 6.84 30.12 -0.16
C ASP A 375 5.88 29.49 -1.17
N SER A 376 5.84 30.05 -2.39
CA SER A 376 4.97 29.57 -3.49
C SER A 376 5.18 28.11 -3.88
N LYS A 377 6.32 27.50 -3.56
CA LYS A 377 6.65 26.09 -3.81
C LYS A 377 6.53 25.20 -2.55
N CYS A 378 6.20 25.76 -1.38
CA CYS A 378 6.00 24.97 -0.17
C CYS A 378 4.59 24.31 -0.15
N PRO A 379 4.47 22.98 -0.04
CA PRO A 379 3.18 22.30 0.00
C PRO A 379 2.29 22.74 1.17
N HIS A 380 2.87 22.96 2.36
CA HIS A 380 2.12 23.44 3.53
C HIS A 380 1.60 24.87 3.34
N CYS A 381 2.36 25.72 2.64
CA CYS A 381 1.89 27.05 2.28
C CYS A 381 0.70 27.00 1.34
N LYS A 382 0.68 26.08 0.36
CA LYS A 382 -0.49 25.89 -0.51
C LYS A 382 -1.75 25.57 0.30
N ILE A 383 -1.65 24.60 1.22
CA ILE A 383 -2.77 24.21 2.08
C ILE A 383 -3.27 25.42 2.88
N LEU A 384 -2.36 26.17 3.51
CA LEU A 384 -2.74 27.34 4.29
C LEU A 384 -3.46 28.37 3.41
N VAL A 385 -2.91 28.68 2.24
CA VAL A 385 -3.44 29.70 1.34
C VAL A 385 -4.83 29.36 0.83
N GLU A 386 -5.05 28.11 0.41
CA GLU A 386 -6.36 27.64 -0.02
C GLU A 386 -7.36 27.67 1.14
N SER A 387 -6.94 27.25 2.34
CA SER A 387 -7.80 27.23 3.53
C SER A 387 -8.14 28.62 4.04
N VAL A 388 -7.21 29.58 3.99
CA VAL A 388 -7.45 30.99 4.33
C VAL A 388 -8.30 31.67 3.26
N ALA A 389 -8.18 31.27 1.99
CA ALA A 389 -9.10 31.72 0.94
C ALA A 389 -10.55 31.30 1.23
N ASP A 390 -10.76 30.08 1.69
CA ASP A 390 -12.07 29.63 2.19
C ASP A 390 -12.52 30.41 3.43
N LEU A 391 -11.62 30.63 4.40
CA LEU A 391 -11.93 31.35 5.63
C LEU A 391 -12.43 32.77 5.34
N LYS A 392 -11.75 33.51 4.47
CA LYS A 392 -12.13 34.88 4.05
C LYS A 392 -13.57 34.97 3.55
N ARG A 393 -14.10 33.90 2.93
CA ARG A 393 -15.47 33.84 2.42
C ARG A 393 -16.51 33.51 3.50
N ARG A 394 -16.10 32.95 4.64
CA ARG A 394 -17.00 32.43 5.68
C ARG A 394 -17.07 33.31 6.92
N VAL A 395 -16.03 34.08 7.22
CA VAL A 395 -16.05 35.00 8.35
C VAL A 395 -16.81 36.28 8.02
N PRO A 396 -17.47 36.93 9.00
CA PRO A 396 -18.09 38.22 8.76
C PRO A 396 -17.06 39.29 8.34
N GLU A 397 -17.45 40.16 7.42
CA GLU A 397 -16.60 41.26 6.97
C GLU A 397 -16.14 42.13 8.14
N GLY A 398 -14.92 42.64 8.06
CA GLY A 398 -14.31 43.51 9.07
C GLY A 398 -13.83 42.81 10.34
N LYS A 399 -14.11 41.51 10.54
CA LYS A 399 -13.65 40.76 11.73
C LYS A 399 -12.20 40.31 11.66
N MET A 400 -11.63 40.22 10.46
CA MET A 400 -10.22 39.89 10.27
C MET A 400 -9.54 40.77 9.24
N SER A 401 -8.23 40.94 9.41
CA SER A 401 -7.34 41.39 8.35
C SER A 401 -6.26 40.36 8.08
N LEU A 402 -5.79 40.27 6.84
CA LEU A 402 -4.72 39.38 6.42
C LEU A 402 -3.68 40.15 5.63
N GLU A 403 -2.42 39.98 6.01
CA GLU A 403 -1.26 40.50 5.32
C GLU A 403 -0.37 39.34 4.88
N ALA A 404 -0.04 39.29 3.59
CA ALA A 404 0.79 38.24 3.03
C ALA A 404 2.23 38.74 2.82
N ARG A 405 3.19 38.02 3.41
CA ARG A 405 4.63 38.25 3.33
C ARG A 405 5.33 37.08 2.68
N GLN A 406 6.54 37.31 2.18
CA GLN A 406 7.29 36.34 1.40
C GLN A 406 8.47 35.78 2.18
N TYR A 407 8.61 34.45 2.20
CA TYR A 407 9.77 33.78 2.78
C TYR A 407 10.17 32.59 1.90
N PRO A 408 10.83 32.83 0.75
CA PRO A 408 11.25 31.75 -0.13
C PRO A 408 12.29 30.87 0.58
N LEU A 409 12.09 29.57 0.57
CA LEU A 409 13.01 28.54 1.07
C LEU A 409 14.10 28.27 0.02
N ASP A 410 14.81 29.34 -0.36
CA ASP A 410 15.85 29.30 -1.40
C ASP A 410 17.02 30.22 -1.02
N GLY A 411 18.20 29.62 -0.83
CA GLY A 411 19.41 30.34 -0.43
C GLY A 411 19.90 31.37 -1.44
N ALA A 412 19.40 31.35 -2.69
CA ALA A 412 19.77 32.34 -3.71
C ALA A 412 19.19 33.75 -3.44
N CYS A 413 18.08 33.86 -2.72
CA CYS A 413 17.45 35.16 -2.39
C CYS A 413 17.09 35.34 -0.92
N ASN A 414 17.10 34.27 -0.12
CA ASN A 414 16.85 34.33 1.31
C ASN A 414 18.14 33.98 2.08
N PRO A 415 18.83 34.98 2.67
CA PRO A 415 20.06 34.75 3.41
C PRO A 415 19.86 33.99 4.74
N ALA A 416 18.63 33.74 5.16
CA ALA A 416 18.32 32.87 6.29
C ALA A 416 18.41 31.37 5.93
N ILE A 417 18.40 31.06 4.63
CA ILE A 417 18.42 29.70 4.11
C ILE A 417 19.83 29.37 3.65
N PRO A 418 20.42 28.24 4.06
CA PRO A 418 21.76 27.88 3.62
C PRO A 418 21.85 27.75 2.09
N PRO A 419 22.95 28.19 1.44
CA PRO A 419 23.06 28.26 -0.01
C PRO A 419 22.78 26.95 -0.76
N GLN A 420 23.06 25.80 -0.13
CA GLN A 420 22.84 24.47 -0.70
C GLN A 420 21.36 24.10 -0.87
N TYR A 421 20.44 24.80 -0.20
CA TYR A 421 18.99 24.56 -0.32
C TYR A 421 18.35 25.34 -1.46
N SER A 422 19.14 25.86 -2.41
CA SER A 422 18.63 26.35 -3.70
C SER A 422 18.42 25.18 -4.65
N ASP A 423 17.27 25.14 -5.34
CA ASP A 423 17.02 24.19 -6.43
C ASP A 423 17.65 24.64 -7.77
N GLY A 424 18.32 25.80 -7.79
CA GLY A 424 18.95 26.38 -8.98
C GLY A 424 17.97 26.91 -10.04
N SER A 425 16.66 26.69 -9.88
CA SER A 425 15.64 27.14 -10.83
C SER A 425 15.32 28.63 -10.68
N GLY A 426 15.57 29.20 -9.50
CA GLY A 426 15.20 30.57 -9.14
C GLY A 426 13.68 30.80 -9.05
N THR A 427 12.87 29.74 -9.15
CA THR A 427 11.40 29.84 -9.21
C THR A 427 10.82 30.40 -7.92
N ARG A 428 11.31 29.94 -6.75
CA ARG A 428 10.90 30.42 -5.42
C ARG A 428 11.14 31.91 -5.27
N CYS A 429 12.36 32.33 -5.62
CA CYS A 429 12.77 33.72 -5.60
C CYS A 429 11.95 34.59 -6.55
N LEU A 430 11.73 34.15 -7.79
CA LEU A 430 10.93 34.89 -8.75
C LEU A 430 9.47 35.01 -8.29
N ALA A 431 8.88 33.94 -7.76
CA ALA A 431 7.51 33.93 -7.28
C ALA A 431 7.30 34.86 -6.08
N ALA A 432 8.24 34.88 -5.13
CA ALA A 432 8.24 35.83 -4.02
C ALA A 432 8.30 37.29 -4.51
N LYS A 433 9.23 37.60 -5.41
CA LYS A 433 9.38 38.94 -5.99
C LYS A 433 8.16 39.36 -6.81
N ALA A 434 7.59 38.45 -7.59
CA ALA A 434 6.37 38.72 -8.37
C ALA A 434 5.20 39.08 -7.45
N GLN A 435 5.03 38.38 -6.32
CA GLN A 435 4.00 38.75 -5.34
C GLN A 435 4.24 40.14 -4.73
N ILE A 436 5.49 40.49 -4.38
CA ILE A 436 5.84 41.84 -3.89
C ILE A 436 5.48 42.92 -4.93
N CYS A 437 5.73 42.65 -6.20
CA CYS A 437 5.39 43.55 -7.30
C CYS A 437 3.88 43.73 -7.47
N LEU A 438 3.10 42.68 -7.22
CA LEU A 438 1.64 42.70 -7.37
C LEU A 438 0.90 43.34 -6.19
N GLU A 439 1.58 43.82 -5.15
CA GLU A 439 0.89 44.32 -3.95
C GLU A 439 -0.03 45.52 -4.18
N SER A 440 0.25 46.35 -5.19
CA SER A 440 -0.63 47.45 -5.60
C SER A 440 -1.74 47.00 -6.55
N ALA A 441 -1.69 45.78 -7.06
CA ALA A 441 -2.66 45.24 -7.98
C ALA A 441 -3.99 44.95 -7.27
N SER A 442 -5.09 45.40 -7.86
CA SER A 442 -6.43 45.20 -7.29
C SER A 442 -6.78 43.71 -7.15
N ASP A 443 -6.26 42.89 -8.06
CA ASP A 443 -6.46 41.45 -8.19
C ASP A 443 -5.36 40.60 -7.52
N TYR A 444 -4.49 41.20 -6.69
CA TYR A 444 -3.41 40.52 -5.96
C TYR A 444 -3.84 39.19 -5.35
N TRP A 445 -4.94 39.17 -4.59
CA TRP A 445 -5.39 37.97 -3.87
C TRP A 445 -5.77 36.83 -4.82
N SER A 446 -6.47 37.15 -5.92
CA SER A 446 -6.83 36.19 -6.96
C SER A 446 -5.59 35.63 -7.67
N LEU A 447 -4.63 36.50 -8.02
CA LEU A 447 -3.38 36.08 -8.67
C LEU A 447 -2.53 35.21 -7.75
N ARG A 448 -2.46 35.58 -6.47
CA ARG A 448 -1.77 34.80 -5.44
C ARG A 448 -2.39 33.41 -5.27
N GLU A 449 -3.71 33.33 -5.17
CA GLU A 449 -4.43 32.04 -5.10
C GLU A 449 -4.17 31.18 -6.36
N LYS A 450 -4.19 31.78 -7.56
CA LYS A 450 -3.84 31.06 -8.81
C LYS A 450 -2.40 30.54 -8.81
N LEU A 451 -1.45 31.29 -8.27
CA LEU A 451 -0.06 30.88 -8.16
C LEU A 451 0.08 29.60 -7.33
N PHE A 452 -0.55 29.56 -6.14
CA PHE A 452 -0.54 28.39 -5.26
C PHE A 452 -1.35 27.22 -5.81
N ALA A 453 -2.48 27.48 -6.48
CA ALA A 453 -3.26 26.43 -7.13
C ALA A 453 -2.43 25.68 -8.20
N ASN A 454 -1.55 26.39 -8.91
CA ASN A 454 -0.67 25.86 -9.95
C ASN A 454 0.72 25.40 -9.43
N GLN A 455 0.90 25.29 -8.11
CA GLN A 455 2.20 25.03 -7.46
C GLN A 455 3.04 23.91 -8.12
N ALA A 456 2.42 22.77 -8.44
CA ALA A 456 3.11 21.61 -9.03
C ALA A 456 3.71 21.90 -10.41
N ALA A 457 3.12 22.83 -11.17
CA ALA A 457 3.58 23.22 -12.51
C ALA A 457 4.37 24.55 -12.50
N LEU A 458 4.65 25.12 -11.32
CA LEU A 458 5.36 26.40 -11.24
C LEU A 458 6.79 26.28 -11.76
N THR A 459 7.09 27.13 -12.73
CA THR A 459 8.40 27.41 -13.30
C THR A 459 8.54 28.91 -13.45
N GLY A 460 9.75 29.42 -13.70
CA GLY A 460 9.96 30.86 -13.95
C GLY A 460 8.97 31.45 -14.99
N PRO A 461 8.84 30.86 -16.19
CA PRO A 461 7.86 31.30 -17.18
C PRO A 461 6.41 31.24 -16.68
N LYS A 462 6.01 30.18 -15.98
CA LYS A 462 4.64 30.03 -15.46
C LYS A 462 4.31 31.04 -14.37
N VAL A 463 5.28 31.39 -13.51
CA VAL A 463 5.14 32.48 -12.52
C VAL A 463 4.82 33.79 -13.24
N MET A 464 5.60 34.15 -14.26
CA MET A 464 5.41 35.38 -15.01
C MET A 464 4.08 35.39 -15.77
N GLU A 465 3.71 34.27 -16.39
CA GLU A 465 2.41 34.09 -17.05
C GLU A 465 1.24 34.35 -16.10
N ILE A 466 1.24 33.72 -14.92
CA ILE A 466 0.16 33.88 -13.94
C ILE A 466 0.16 35.31 -13.41
N ALA A 467 1.31 35.83 -12.99
CA ALA A 467 1.42 37.16 -12.39
C ALA A 467 1.04 38.28 -13.37
N SER A 468 1.30 38.11 -14.67
CA SER A 468 0.90 39.09 -15.70
C SER A 468 -0.49 38.81 -16.32
N SER A 469 -1.25 37.83 -15.82
CA SER A 469 -2.61 37.52 -16.30
C SER A 469 -3.68 38.49 -15.79
N GLY A 470 -3.27 39.43 -14.93
CA GLY A 470 -4.12 40.35 -14.20
C GLY A 470 -3.95 41.80 -14.62
N THR A 471 -4.02 42.70 -13.64
CA THR A 471 -3.96 44.15 -13.91
C THR A 471 -2.56 44.70 -14.21
N MET A 472 -1.49 43.97 -13.87
CA MET A 472 -0.11 44.40 -14.11
C MET A 472 0.41 43.88 -15.48
N PRO A 473 0.81 44.78 -16.42
CA PRO A 473 1.42 44.36 -17.68
C PRO A 473 2.73 43.61 -17.48
N ARG A 474 3.00 42.64 -18.36
CA ARG A 474 4.20 41.80 -18.30
C ARG A 474 5.51 42.60 -18.23
N SER A 475 5.66 43.66 -19.04
CA SER A 475 6.87 44.49 -19.07
C SER A 475 7.11 45.23 -17.75
N GLN A 476 6.04 45.69 -17.08
CA GLN A 476 6.14 46.34 -15.77
C GLN A 476 6.51 45.32 -14.70
N LEU A 477 5.93 44.12 -14.75
CA LEU A 477 6.28 43.04 -13.85
C LEU A 477 7.76 42.64 -14.01
N GLU A 478 8.24 42.47 -15.24
CA GLU A 478 9.65 42.16 -15.55
C GLU A 478 10.61 43.22 -15.02
N ALA A 479 10.29 44.51 -15.19
CA ALA A 479 11.08 45.59 -14.60
C ALA A 479 11.07 45.54 -13.07
N CYS A 480 9.89 45.30 -12.47
CA CYS A 480 9.73 45.27 -11.02
C CYS A 480 10.47 44.10 -10.36
N VAL A 481 10.35 42.86 -10.85
CA VAL A 481 11.00 41.69 -10.23
C VAL A 481 12.53 41.77 -10.28
N ASN A 482 13.09 42.55 -11.21
CA ASN A 482 14.53 42.77 -11.33
C ASN A 482 15.03 44.00 -10.56
N SER A 483 14.13 44.76 -9.93
CA SER A 483 14.47 46.00 -9.24
C SER A 483 15.20 45.78 -7.89
N PRO A 484 16.21 46.61 -7.55
CA PRO A 484 16.84 46.62 -6.23
C PRO A 484 15.83 46.85 -5.09
N GLU A 485 14.77 47.63 -5.34
CA GLU A 485 13.70 47.93 -4.41
C GLU A 485 12.94 46.64 -4.04
N THR A 486 12.58 45.82 -5.02
CA THR A 486 11.90 44.53 -4.77
C THR A 486 12.82 43.57 -4.01
N ALA A 487 14.12 43.56 -4.29
CA ALA A 487 15.07 42.78 -3.52
C ALA A 487 15.20 43.27 -2.07
N ALA A 488 15.16 44.59 -1.82
CA ALA A 488 15.17 45.15 -0.47
C ALA A 488 13.90 44.79 0.31
N ARG A 489 12.74 44.86 -0.34
CA ARG A 489 11.45 44.47 0.23
C ARG A 489 11.38 43.00 0.62
N LEU A 490 11.96 42.12 -0.21
CA LEU A 490 12.08 40.71 0.12
C LEU A 490 12.97 40.48 1.35
N ARG A 491 14.09 41.20 1.45
CA ARG A 491 14.96 41.14 2.65
C ARG A 491 14.24 41.63 3.91
N GLU A 492 13.40 42.65 3.80
CA GLU A 492 12.56 43.14 4.90
C GLU A 492 11.57 42.06 5.36
N ASP A 493 10.88 41.39 4.43
CA ASP A 493 9.97 40.29 4.78
C ASP A 493 10.71 39.14 5.50
N VAL A 494 11.91 38.79 5.03
CA VAL A 494 12.79 37.78 5.67
C VAL A 494 13.21 38.22 7.08
N SER A 495 13.63 39.48 7.26
CA SER A 495 14.03 40.01 8.57
C SER A 495 12.85 40.08 9.54
N TYR A 496 11.65 40.40 9.04
CA TYR A 496 10.45 40.42 9.87
C TYR A 496 10.06 39.01 10.31
N ALA A 497 10.15 38.00 9.44
CA ALA A 497 9.93 36.61 9.85
C ALA A 497 10.92 36.13 10.93
N LYS A 498 12.19 36.58 10.87
CA LYS A 498 13.22 36.25 11.88
C LYS A 498 12.91 36.78 13.27
N GLN A 499 12.10 37.85 13.41
CA GLN A 499 11.66 38.33 14.72
C GLN A 499 10.82 37.29 15.47
N HIS A 500 10.20 36.37 14.72
CA HIS A 500 9.36 35.29 15.22
C HIS A 500 10.07 33.93 15.10
N ASP A 501 11.40 33.88 15.22
CA ASP A 501 12.21 32.65 15.20
C ASP A 501 11.79 31.61 14.14
N ILE A 502 11.50 32.08 12.93
CA ILE A 502 10.96 31.23 11.87
C ILE A 502 11.85 30.01 11.57
N HIS A 503 11.26 28.82 11.68
CA HIS A 503 11.93 27.54 11.38
C HIS A 503 11.47 26.88 10.08
N GLY A 504 10.45 27.43 9.44
CA GLY A 504 9.89 26.89 8.21
C GLY A 504 8.71 27.73 7.72
N THR A 505 8.12 27.31 6.60
CA THR A 505 6.91 27.95 6.07
C THR A 505 5.75 26.95 6.00
N PRO A 506 4.51 27.39 6.25
CA PRO A 506 4.12 28.76 6.55
C PRO A 506 4.39 29.14 8.02
N LEU A 507 4.76 30.40 8.24
CA LEU A 507 4.67 31.05 9.56
C LEU A 507 3.38 31.86 9.60
N MET A 508 2.63 31.75 10.69
CA MET A 508 1.43 32.54 10.94
C MET A 508 1.56 33.30 12.25
N VAL A 509 1.32 34.62 12.17
CA VAL A 509 1.29 35.50 13.32
C VAL A 509 -0.09 36.14 13.40
N VAL A 510 -0.73 36.04 14.56
CA VAL A 510 -2.05 36.63 14.82
C VAL A 510 -1.93 37.62 15.97
N ASN A 511 -2.31 38.88 15.74
CA ASN A 511 -2.21 39.96 16.73
C ASN A 511 -0.81 40.08 17.37
N GLY A 512 0.23 39.87 16.56
CA GLY A 512 1.63 39.91 16.98
C GLY A 512 2.13 38.63 17.67
N ARG A 513 1.29 37.60 17.81
CA ARG A 513 1.63 36.33 18.46
C ARG A 513 1.80 35.23 17.44
N GLU A 514 2.85 34.43 17.56
CA GLU A 514 3.04 33.26 16.72
C GLU A 514 2.02 32.19 17.09
N VAL A 515 1.38 31.61 16.06
CA VAL A 515 0.41 30.54 16.23
C VAL A 515 0.65 29.44 15.20
N PRO A 516 0.24 28.20 15.50
CA PRO A 516 0.19 27.16 14.50
C PRO A 516 -0.70 27.60 13.33
N PRO A 517 -0.38 27.24 12.07
CA PRO A 517 -1.20 27.57 10.89
C PRO A 517 -2.50 26.73 10.86
N SER A 518 -3.37 26.95 11.85
CA SER A 518 -4.61 26.22 12.10
C SER A 518 -5.80 27.08 11.74
N VAL A 519 -6.44 26.76 10.62
CA VAL A 519 -7.66 27.45 10.18
C VAL A 519 -8.83 27.28 11.16
N PRO A 520 -9.04 26.12 11.81
CA PRO A 520 -10.08 26.01 12.83
C PRO A 520 -9.91 26.94 14.02
N PHE A 521 -8.67 27.08 14.49
CA PHE A 521 -8.33 28.00 15.57
C PHE A 521 -8.54 29.45 15.11
N LEU A 522 -8.04 29.80 13.92
CA LEU A 522 -8.19 31.16 13.38
C LEU A 522 -9.66 31.53 13.18
N TYR A 523 -10.49 30.62 12.65
CA TYR A 523 -11.93 30.83 12.55
C TYR A 523 -12.55 31.13 13.92
N ALA A 524 -12.28 30.28 14.92
CA ALA A 524 -12.82 30.46 16.25
C ALA A 524 -12.40 31.80 16.88
N LEU A 525 -11.13 32.19 16.72
CA LEU A 525 -10.61 33.47 17.20
C LEU A 525 -11.24 34.67 16.50
N VAL A 526 -11.51 34.58 15.19
CA VAL A 526 -12.24 35.62 14.44
C VAL A 526 -13.67 35.75 14.93
N MET A 527 -14.34 34.63 15.19
CA MET A 527 -15.72 34.61 15.69
C MET A 527 -15.85 35.19 17.10
N THR A 528 -14.82 35.09 17.94
CA THR A 528 -14.78 35.76 19.25
C THR A 528 -14.23 37.19 19.18
N GLY A 529 -13.85 37.69 18.00
CA GLY A 529 -13.24 39.01 17.86
C GLY A 529 -11.91 39.13 18.62
N GLY A 530 -11.14 38.04 18.69
CA GLY A 530 -9.88 37.99 19.44
C GLY A 530 -10.04 37.76 20.95
N ASP A 531 -11.28 37.69 21.47
CA ASP A 531 -11.52 37.40 22.88
C ASP A 531 -11.22 35.92 23.18
N THR A 532 -10.13 35.69 23.88
CA THR A 532 -9.74 34.35 24.31
C THR A 532 -10.47 33.91 25.57
N SER A 533 -11.25 34.77 26.24
CA SER A 533 -12.04 34.45 27.44
C SER A 533 -13.49 34.08 27.13
N ALA A 534 -13.90 34.12 25.85
CA ALA A 534 -15.25 33.81 25.43
C ALA A 534 -15.72 32.42 25.94
N PRO A 535 -16.99 32.28 26.41
CA PRO A 535 -17.50 31.02 26.96
C PRO A 535 -17.38 29.82 26.00
N ALA A 536 -17.42 30.08 24.70
CA ALA A 536 -17.36 29.04 23.68
C ALA A 536 -16.07 28.19 23.73
N TRP A 537 -14.97 28.74 24.25
CA TRP A 537 -13.71 27.99 24.39
C TRP A 537 -13.80 26.87 25.44
N SER A 538 -14.78 26.90 26.34
CA SER A 538 -14.94 25.91 27.43
C SER A 538 -15.31 24.50 26.94
N VAL A 539 -15.74 24.36 25.69
CA VAL A 539 -16.10 23.06 25.10
C VAL A 539 -14.88 22.27 24.64
N LEU A 540 -13.71 22.90 24.58
CA LEU A 540 -12.46 22.28 24.16
C LEU A 540 -11.86 21.43 25.29
N PRO A 541 -11.11 20.36 24.96
CA PRO A 541 -10.35 19.61 25.95
C PRO A 541 -9.25 20.50 26.57
N PRO A 542 -8.70 20.12 27.74
CA PRO A 542 -7.50 20.76 28.25
C PRO A 542 -6.35 20.65 27.23
N PRO A 543 -5.50 21.68 27.09
CA PRO A 543 -4.38 21.62 26.16
C PRO A 543 -3.38 20.54 26.61
N ASN A 544 -2.71 19.93 25.64
CA ASN A 544 -1.60 19.05 25.91
C ASN A 544 -0.47 19.84 26.60
N PRO A 545 0.38 19.18 27.40
CA PRO A 545 1.62 19.80 27.86
C PRO A 545 2.39 20.33 26.64
N PRO A 546 3.07 21.49 26.75
CA PRO A 546 3.89 22.00 25.67
C PRO A 546 4.84 20.88 25.23
N GLN A 547 4.70 20.43 23.99
CA GLN A 547 5.70 19.53 23.44
C GLN A 547 6.98 20.34 23.40
N ALA A 548 8.00 19.92 24.16
CA ALA A 548 9.32 20.49 24.01
C ALA A 548 9.67 20.36 22.53
N HIS A 549 9.74 21.49 21.81
CA HIS A 549 10.14 21.51 20.42
C HIS A 549 11.46 20.73 20.35
N ALA A 550 11.44 19.56 19.73
CA ALA A 550 12.66 18.80 19.49
C ALA A 550 13.51 19.65 18.56
N HIS A 551 14.54 20.27 19.14
CA HIS A 551 15.47 21.19 18.51
C HIS A 551 16.15 20.60 17.26
#